data_AF-A0A7X7IRL9-F1
#
_entry.id   AF-A0A7X7IRL9-F1
#
_cell.length_a   1.000
_cell.length_b   1.000
_cell.length_c   1.000
_cell.angle_alpha   90.00
_cell.angle_beta   90.00
_cell.angle_gamma   90.00
#
_symmetry.space_group_name_H-M   'P 1'
#
loop_
_entity.id
_entity.type
_entity.pdbx_description
1 polymer ?
#
loop_
_entity_poly.entity_id
_entity_poly.type
_entity_poly.pdbx_seq_one_letter_code
_entity_poly.pdbx_strand_id
1 'polypeptide(L)'
;VKAYWVSLGLGTAQTALAYGADDLDGTVREEKIHHEAGSTTPQCVSADELRHLIRETGRVPAERDTLYRLVRREGAAWETC
;
A
#
# COMPACT_ATOMS: atom_id res chain seq x y z
N VAL A 1 -2.56 9.57 7.37
CA VAL A 1 -3.07 10.08 6.06
C VAL A 1 -2.82 9.04 4.98
N LYS A 2 -3.82 8.75 4.14
CA LYS A 2 -3.73 7.76 3.06
C LYS A 2 -3.14 8.34 1.77
N ALA A 3 -2.17 7.65 1.19
CA ALA A 3 -1.61 7.90 -0.14
C ALA A 3 -2.05 6.78 -1.10
N TYR A 4 -3.13 7.02 -1.84
CA TYR A 4 -3.71 6.04 -2.76
C TYR A 4 -2.88 5.92 -4.04
N TRP A 5 -2.04 4.88 -4.12
CA TRP A 5 -1.06 4.74 -5.21
C TRP A 5 -1.68 4.52 -6.59
N VAL A 6 -2.91 4.00 -6.68
CA VAL A 6 -3.62 3.81 -7.95
C VAL A 6 -3.88 5.14 -8.65
N SER A 7 -4.28 6.18 -7.90
CA SER A 7 -4.52 7.50 -8.49
C SER A 7 -3.25 8.35 -8.54
N LEU A 8 -2.35 8.21 -7.56
CA LEU A 8 -1.15 9.05 -7.44
C LEU A 8 0.05 8.55 -8.26
N GLY A 9 0.09 7.26 -8.57
CA GLY A 9 1.30 6.56 -8.98
C GLY A 9 2.21 6.20 -7.79
N LEU A 10 3.00 5.14 -7.96
CA LEU A 10 3.86 4.58 -6.90
C LEU A 10 4.88 5.59 -6.36
N GLY A 11 5.59 6.32 -7.24
CA GLY A 11 6.62 7.27 -6.83
C GLY A 11 6.07 8.45 -6.01
N THR A 12 4.92 8.98 -6.41
CA THR A 12 4.23 10.03 -5.64
C THR A 12 3.72 9.50 -4.30
N ALA A 13 3.11 8.30 -4.29
CA ALA A 13 2.63 7.70 -3.05
C ALA A 13 3.77 7.37 -2.06
N GLN A 14 4.90 6.87 -2.57
CA GLN A 14 6.12 6.67 -1.79
C GLN A 14 6.66 8.00 -1.24
N THR A 15 6.74 9.04 -2.08
CA THR A 15 7.17 10.38 -1.64
C THR A 15 6.27 10.92 -0.53
N ALA A 16 4.95 10.72 -0.61
CA ALA A 16 4.00 11.18 0.38
C ALA A 16 4.29 10.63 1.80
N LEU A 17 4.93 9.46 1.91
CA LEU A 17 5.38 8.93 3.20
C LEU A 17 6.39 9.85 3.89
N ALA A 18 7.20 10.61 3.15
CA ALA A 18 8.11 11.60 3.76
C ALA A 18 7.36 12.86 4.25
N TYR A 19 6.12 13.08 3.81
CA TYR A 19 5.35 14.32 4.05
C TYR A 19 4.07 14.09 4.87
N GLY A 20 4.03 13.03 5.67
CA GLY A 20 2.96 12.78 6.65
C GLY A 20 1.93 11.72 6.26
N ALA A 21 2.06 11.09 5.09
CA ALA A 21 1.32 9.86 4.83
C ALA A 21 1.85 8.70 5.69
N ASP A 22 0.95 7.80 6.07
CA ASP A 22 1.23 6.61 6.88
C ASP A 22 0.60 5.34 6.29
N ASP A 23 -0.17 5.46 5.21
CA ASP A 23 -0.97 4.38 4.63
C ASP A 23 -0.87 4.42 3.10
N LEU A 24 -0.17 3.44 2.51
CA LEU A 24 -0.09 3.24 1.06
C LEU A 24 -1.32 2.52 0.48
N ASP A 25 -2.39 2.30 1.23
CA ASP A 25 -3.61 1.64 0.73
C ASP A 25 -3.47 0.19 0.25
N GLY A 26 -2.52 -0.56 0.84
CA GLY A 26 -2.45 -2.02 0.77
C GLY A 26 -2.37 -2.63 -0.64
N THR A 27 -2.62 -3.94 -0.71
CA THR A 27 -2.57 -4.70 -1.97
C THR A 27 -3.90 -4.66 -2.69
N VAL A 28 -3.94 -4.02 -3.86
CA VAL A 28 -5.05 -4.14 -4.81
C VAL A 28 -4.74 -5.32 -5.74
N ARG A 29 -5.61 -6.34 -5.75
CA ARG A 29 -5.39 -7.55 -6.56
C ARG A 29 -5.62 -7.33 -8.05
N GLU A 30 -6.58 -6.49 -8.39
CA GLU A 30 -6.92 -6.14 -9.76
C GLU A 30 -7.67 -4.80 -9.76
N GLU A 31 -7.01 -3.74 -10.20
CA GLU A 31 -7.64 -2.43 -10.39
C GLU A 31 -8.14 -2.32 -11.83
N LYS A 32 -9.46 -2.12 -12.00
CA LYS A 32 -10.10 -2.03 -13.32
C LYS A 32 -10.63 -0.64 -13.65
N ILE A 33 -11.08 0.10 -12.64
CA ILE A 33 -11.85 1.33 -12.86
C ILE A 33 -10.96 2.45 -13.40
N HIS A 34 -9.81 2.70 -12.75
CA HIS A 34 -8.87 3.73 -13.20
C HIS A 34 -8.19 3.30 -14.49
N HIS A 35 -7.89 2.01 -14.65
CA HIS A 35 -7.28 1.51 -15.87
C HIS A 35 -8.24 1.59 -17.07
N GLU A 36 -9.52 1.26 -16.91
CA GLU A 36 -10.55 1.47 -17.95
C GLU A 36 -10.72 2.96 -18.29
N ALA A 37 -10.46 3.85 -17.32
CA ALA A 37 -10.40 5.30 -17.53
C ALA A 37 -9.06 5.79 -18.12
N GLY A 38 -8.13 4.90 -18.47
CA GLY A 38 -6.87 5.23 -19.15
C GLY A 38 -5.66 5.44 -18.23
N SER A 39 -5.74 5.03 -16.96
CA SER A 39 -4.57 5.07 -16.06
C SER A 39 -3.45 4.16 -16.55
N THR A 40 -2.21 4.62 -16.38
CA THR A 40 -0.99 3.87 -16.67
C THR A 40 -0.32 3.27 -15.43
N THR A 41 -0.94 3.45 -14.26
CA THR A 41 -0.46 2.86 -13.01
C THR A 41 -0.56 1.33 -13.06
N PRO A 42 0.26 0.59 -12.29
CA PRO A 42 0.14 -0.85 -12.19
C PRO A 42 -1.29 -1.29 -11.81
N GLN A 43 -1.79 -2.37 -12.39
CA GLN A 43 -3.10 -2.92 -12.01
C GLN A 43 -3.06 -3.72 -10.70
N CYS A 44 -1.87 -4.18 -10.33
CA CYS A 44 -1.61 -4.89 -9.09
C CYS A 44 -0.20 -4.56 -8.58
N VAL A 45 -0.05 -4.51 -7.25
CA VAL A 45 1.24 -4.35 -6.57
C VAL A 45 1.29 -5.39 -5.45
N SER A 46 2.40 -6.12 -5.38
CA SER A 46 2.55 -7.18 -4.38
C SER A 46 2.77 -6.60 -2.97
N ALA A 47 2.44 -7.37 -1.92
CA ALA A 47 2.71 -6.96 -0.55
C ALA A 47 4.22 -6.74 -0.31
N ASP A 48 5.08 -7.55 -0.93
CA ASP A 48 6.53 -7.44 -0.79
C ASP A 48 7.09 -6.19 -1.45
N GLU A 49 6.52 -5.79 -2.60
CA GLU A 49 6.87 -4.55 -3.28
C GLU A 49 6.45 -3.32 -2.47
N LEU A 50 5.24 -3.31 -1.89
CA LEU A 50 4.83 -2.24 -0.97
C LEU A 50 5.75 -2.17 0.25
N ARG A 51 6.12 -3.32 0.83
CA ARG A 51 7.08 -3.36 1.96
C ARG A 51 8.45 -2.82 1.54
N HIS A 52 8.90 -3.12 0.33
CA HIS A 52 10.16 -2.60 -0.22
C HIS A 52 10.11 -1.07 -0.35
N LEU A 53 9.08 -0.54 -1.02
CA LEU A 53 8.87 0.90 -1.19
C LEU A 53 8.82 1.65 0.15
N ILE A 54 8.15 1.09 1.17
CA ILE A 54 8.12 1.70 2.51
C ILE A 54 9.52 1.72 3.13
N ARG A 55 10.29 0.63 3.04
CA ARG A 55 11.65 0.56 3.61
C ARG A 55 12.61 1.54 2.95
N GLU A 56 12.50 1.77 1.64
CA GLU A 56 13.31 2.77 0.93
C GLU A 56 13.11 4.19 1.48
N THR A 57 11.95 4.48 2.09
CA THR A 57 11.69 5.76 2.77
C THR A 57 12.24 5.84 4.20
N GLY A 58 12.95 4.81 4.67
CA GLY A 58 13.46 4.72 6.05
C GLY A 58 12.37 4.37 7.08
N ARG A 59 11.20 3.89 6.64
CA ARG A 59 10.07 3.52 7.49
C ARG A 59 9.95 2.02 7.69
N VAL A 60 9.21 1.63 8.74
CA VAL A 60 8.91 0.23 9.04
C VAL A 60 7.55 -0.13 8.43
N PRO A 61 7.47 -1.07 7.48
CA PRO A 61 6.19 -1.51 6.94
C PRO A 61 5.39 -2.28 7.98
N ALA A 62 4.11 -1.93 8.09
CA ALA A 62 3.16 -2.54 8.99
C ALA A 62 1.89 -2.93 8.22
N GLU A 63 1.43 -4.16 8.41
CA GLU A 63 0.15 -4.59 7.88
C GLU A 63 -0.96 -4.25 8.87
N ARG A 64 -2.13 -3.83 8.36
CA ARG A 64 -3.26 -3.44 9.17
C ARG A 64 -4.58 -4.04 8.69
N ASP A 65 -5.53 -4.13 9.60
CA ASP A 65 -6.93 -4.41 9.27
C ASP A 65 -7.68 -3.14 8.81
N THR A 66 -9.00 -3.26 8.61
CA THR A 66 -9.89 -2.14 8.24
C THR A 66 -10.07 -1.11 9.35
N LEU A 67 -9.74 -1.48 10.60
CA LEU A 67 -9.84 -0.65 11.79
C LEU A 67 -8.47 -0.11 12.24
N TYR A 68 -7.47 -0.20 11.36
CA TYR A 68 -6.10 0.30 11.57
C TYR A 68 -5.33 -0.40 12.70
N ARG A 69 -5.73 -1.62 13.06
CA ARG A 69 -4.99 -2.47 14.02
C ARG A 69 -3.89 -3.22 13.31
N LEU A 70 -2.76 -3.39 13.98
CA LEU A 70 -1.64 -4.17 13.44
C LEU A 70 -2.03 -5.63 13.29
N VAL A 71 -1.64 -6.22 12.16
CA VAL A 71 -1.88 -7.61 11.84
C VAL A 71 -0.60 -8.41 12.01
N ARG A 72 -0.70 -9.55 12.71
CA ARG A 72 0.34 -10.58 12.76
C ARG A 72 -0.10 -11.77 11.91
N ARG A 73 0.74 -12.20 10.96
CA ARG A 73 0.47 -13.33 10.06
C ARG A 73 1.29 -14.56 10.41
N GLU A 74 0.62 -15.71 10.40
CA GLU A 74 1.23 -17.05 10.40
C GLU A 74 0.69 -17.83 9.19
N GLY A 75 1.45 -17.83 8.10
CA GLY A 75 0.97 -18.37 6.82
C GLY A 75 -0.25 -17.61 6.31
N ALA A 76 -1.36 -18.33 6.11
CA ALA A 76 -2.65 -17.74 5.71
C ALA A 76 -3.47 -17.22 6.90
N ALA A 77 -3.18 -17.68 8.13
CA ALA A 77 -3.86 -17.24 9.34
C ALA A 77 -3.32 -15.87 9.78
N TRP A 78 -4.19 -15.07 10.41
CA TRP A 78 -3.82 -13.78 10.94
C TRP A 78 -4.67 -13.38 12.15
N GLU A 79 -4.07 -12.59 13.03
CA GLU A 79 -4.71 -12.01 14.21
C GLU A 79 -4.37 -10.51 14.32
N THR A 80 -5.26 -9.74 14.96
CA THR A 80 -4.99 -8.34 15.31
C THR A 80 -4.34 -8.25 16.67
N CYS A 81 -3.26 -7.49 16.77
CA CYS A 81 -2.59 -7.15 18.03
C CYS A 81 -3.41 -6.15 18.86
#